data_AF-A0A2V9FB97-F1
#
_entry.id   AF-A0A2V9FB97-F1
#
_cell.length_a   1.000
_cell.length_b   1.000
_cell.length_c   1.000
_cell.angle_alpha   90.00
_cell.angle_beta   90.00
_cell.angle_gamma   90.00
#
_symmetry.space_group_name_H-M   'P 1'
#
loop_
_entity.id
_entity.type
_entity.pdbx_description
1 polymer ?
#
loop_
_entity_poly.entity_id
_entity_poly.type
_entity_poly.pdbx_seq_one_letter_code
_entity_poly.pdbx_strand_id
1 'polypeptide(L)'
;MLIPTLVILFASLATPQPQAVNTPDTPAGHTLKAWLDAFNSGDRATEEKYLKTYDPERSLDDEMRFRGMTGGFILTQILKNEPQRIEFMVKERNGDTVAIGKMEVKPGEPAKVASFGLRAVPPGTKAAELSFKIDAATRAKVIDGTVAALNDTYVFPETAKKMAGAVRAHQQKGDYDAISDGDDFAKRLTDDFQAISHDKHLSVMFSPAALPDFDNQKPDPNREAEERKQMERVNCGFKKAEILEGNIGYLKFDFFADPGICGPTVVAAMNFLANVDAIIFDLRENGGGDPKMIAFISSYLFAERTHLNDLWTRKGDVTDQYWTDPYVPGKRLDGKPAFVLTSKNTFSGGEEFTNNLKVLKRATIVGETTGGGAHPVRGHRITEHFGIGVPFARAINPVTHTNWEGTGVEPDVKVAAADALSTAEKLAGEKAQPAKSSSAANPPTAQN
;
A
#
# COMPACT_ATOMS: atom_id res chain seq x y z
N MET A 1 -3.39 -76.98 -32.77
CA MET A 1 -2.67 -75.72 -32.53
C MET A 1 -3.54 -74.85 -31.62
N LEU A 2 -3.19 -74.78 -30.33
CA LEU A 2 -3.84 -73.98 -29.30
C LEU A 2 -2.76 -73.04 -28.74
N ILE A 3 -2.98 -71.73 -28.82
CA ILE A 3 -2.06 -70.70 -28.32
C ILE A 3 -2.54 -70.31 -26.91
N PRO A 4 -1.67 -70.27 -25.88
CA PRO A 4 -2.07 -69.84 -24.55
C PRO A 4 -1.98 -68.31 -24.42
N THR A 5 -2.99 -67.73 -23.75
CA THR A 5 -3.09 -66.30 -23.45
C THR A 5 -2.27 -65.98 -22.20
N LEU A 6 -1.28 -65.10 -22.32
CA LEU A 6 -0.47 -64.59 -21.21
C LEU A 6 -1.20 -63.40 -20.56
N VAL A 7 -1.59 -63.53 -19.29
CA VAL A 7 -2.13 -62.43 -18.47
C VAL A 7 -0.97 -61.67 -17.86
N ILE A 8 -0.81 -60.40 -18.23
CA ILE A 8 0.17 -59.48 -17.62
C ILE A 8 -0.52 -58.72 -16.49
N LEU A 9 -0.07 -58.96 -15.25
CA LEU A 9 -0.45 -58.19 -14.07
C LEU A 9 0.25 -56.83 -14.11
N PHE A 10 -0.51 -55.72 -14.17
CA PHE A 10 0.03 -54.38 -13.95
C PHE A 10 0.12 -54.11 -12.44
N ALA A 11 1.33 -54.09 -11.91
CA ALA A 11 1.60 -53.49 -10.60
C ALA A 11 1.61 -51.97 -10.76
N SER A 12 0.65 -51.27 -10.17
CA SER A 12 0.66 -49.81 -10.08
C SER A 12 1.78 -49.38 -9.13
N LEU A 13 2.85 -48.81 -9.69
CA LEU A 13 3.83 -48.06 -8.91
C LEU A 13 3.16 -46.76 -8.45
N ALA A 14 2.65 -46.74 -7.21
CA ALA A 14 2.24 -45.51 -6.57
C ALA A 14 3.46 -44.60 -6.43
N THR A 15 3.41 -43.44 -7.07
CA THR A 15 4.39 -42.38 -6.85
C THR A 15 4.30 -41.94 -5.39
N PRO A 16 5.41 -41.84 -4.64
CA PRO A 16 5.38 -41.37 -3.27
C PRO A 16 4.83 -39.94 -3.23
N GLN A 17 3.77 -39.72 -2.47
CA GLN A 17 3.29 -38.37 -2.17
C GLN A 17 4.40 -37.60 -1.42
N PRO A 18 4.69 -36.34 -1.78
CA PRO A 18 5.65 -35.54 -1.04
C PRO A 18 5.19 -35.44 0.43
N GLN A 19 6.10 -35.75 1.36
CA GLN A 19 5.84 -35.60 2.80
C GLN A 19 5.45 -34.15 3.09
N ALA A 20 4.38 -33.95 3.85
CA ALA A 20 3.99 -32.64 4.33
C ALA A 20 5.11 -32.06 5.20
N VAL A 21 5.62 -30.87 4.85
CA VAL A 21 6.62 -30.18 5.65
C VAL A 21 5.94 -29.68 6.92
N ASN A 22 6.40 -30.17 8.07
CA ASN A 22 5.89 -29.74 9.37
C ASN A 22 6.57 -28.45 9.82
N THR A 23 5.81 -27.58 10.49
CA THR A 23 6.36 -26.41 11.18
C THR A 23 7.17 -26.86 12.40
N PRO A 24 8.34 -26.25 12.67
CA PRO A 24 9.14 -26.57 13.85
C PRO A 24 8.42 -26.27 15.18
N ASP A 25 8.81 -26.99 16.24
CA ASP A 25 8.37 -26.73 17.62
C ASP A 25 9.18 -25.56 18.22
N THR A 26 8.84 -24.35 17.77
CA THR A 26 9.40 -23.08 18.25
C THR A 26 8.27 -22.05 18.33
N PRO A 27 8.38 -20.98 19.13
CA PRO A 27 7.37 -19.91 19.16
C PRO A 27 7.06 -19.33 17.77
N ALA A 28 8.09 -19.10 16.95
CA ALA A 28 7.92 -18.70 15.56
C ALA A 28 7.25 -19.77 14.70
N GLY A 29 7.61 -21.05 14.87
CA GLY A 29 7.00 -22.18 14.16
C GLY A 29 5.52 -22.37 14.50
N HIS A 30 5.13 -22.21 15.77
CA HIS A 30 3.73 -22.26 16.21
C HIS A 30 2.90 -21.13 15.61
N THR A 31 3.47 -19.93 15.55
CA THR A 31 2.80 -18.76 14.96
C THR A 31 2.63 -18.93 13.45
N LEU A 32 3.68 -19.42 12.76
CA LEU A 32 3.61 -19.77 11.33
C LEU A 32 2.52 -20.81 11.07
N LYS A 33 2.44 -21.84 11.92
CA LYS A 33 1.40 -22.87 11.80
C LYS A 33 0.01 -22.27 11.97
N ALA A 34 -0.19 -21.45 13.00
CA ALA A 34 -1.47 -20.79 13.26
C ALA A 34 -1.89 -19.90 12.07
N TRP A 35 -0.95 -19.16 11.48
CA TRP A 35 -1.19 -18.38 10.27
C TRP A 35 -1.58 -19.25 9.08
N LEU A 36 -0.79 -20.29 8.76
CA LEU A 36 -1.07 -21.19 7.64
C LEU A 36 -2.44 -21.86 7.80
N ASP A 37 -2.81 -22.29 9.01
CA ASP A 37 -4.10 -22.92 9.28
C ASP A 37 -5.26 -21.92 9.09
N ALA A 38 -5.14 -20.72 9.65
CA ALA A 38 -6.16 -19.67 9.53
C ALA A 38 -6.32 -19.19 8.09
N PHE A 39 -5.22 -18.80 7.46
CA PHE A 39 -5.20 -18.24 6.11
C PHE A 39 -5.69 -19.28 5.08
N ASN A 40 -5.26 -20.54 5.20
CA ASN A 40 -5.70 -21.59 4.29
C ASN A 40 -7.16 -21.99 4.48
N SER A 41 -7.74 -21.79 5.67
CA SER A 41 -9.15 -22.10 5.93
C SER A 41 -10.07 -21.31 4.98
N GLY A 42 -9.71 -20.07 4.66
CA GLY A 42 -10.59 -19.13 3.95
C GLY A 42 -11.84 -18.74 4.75
N ASP A 43 -11.92 -19.10 6.01
CA ASP A 43 -12.99 -18.71 6.91
C ASP A 43 -12.65 -17.37 7.57
N ARG A 44 -13.50 -16.36 7.35
CA ARG A 44 -13.27 -15.00 7.82
C ARG A 44 -13.19 -14.91 9.36
N ALA A 45 -14.01 -15.69 10.07
CA ALA A 45 -14.03 -15.66 11.53
C ALA A 45 -12.75 -16.30 12.12
N THR A 46 -12.25 -17.34 11.48
CA THR A 46 -10.98 -18.00 11.83
C THR A 46 -9.80 -17.06 11.59
N GLU A 47 -9.76 -16.38 10.45
CA GLU A 47 -8.74 -15.37 10.15
C GLU A 47 -8.79 -14.20 11.14
N GLU A 48 -9.99 -13.68 11.44
CA GLU A 48 -10.17 -12.62 12.43
C GLU A 48 -9.64 -13.02 13.81
N LYS A 49 -9.89 -14.27 14.23
CA LYS A 49 -9.38 -14.80 15.49
C LYS A 49 -7.86 -14.89 15.49
N TYR A 50 -7.25 -15.33 14.37
CA TYR A 50 -5.80 -15.34 14.22
C TYR A 50 -5.24 -13.93 14.38
N LEU A 51 -5.76 -12.95 13.63
CA LEU A 51 -5.30 -11.57 13.68
C LEU A 51 -5.42 -10.98 15.09
N LYS A 52 -6.56 -11.11 15.76
CA LYS A 52 -6.73 -10.63 17.16
C LYS A 52 -5.71 -11.24 18.12
N THR A 53 -5.30 -12.48 17.89
CA THR A 53 -4.41 -13.23 18.80
C THR A 53 -2.93 -12.94 18.53
N TYR A 54 -2.53 -13.01 17.26
CA TYR A 54 -1.14 -13.03 16.83
C TYR A 54 -0.71 -11.73 16.15
N ASP A 55 -1.58 -11.08 15.38
CA ASP A 55 -1.23 -9.95 14.51
C ASP A 55 -2.37 -8.91 14.41
N PRO A 56 -2.67 -8.19 15.51
CA PRO A 56 -3.85 -7.32 15.58
C PRO A 56 -3.71 -6.03 14.78
N GLU A 57 -2.53 -5.77 14.21
CA GLU A 57 -2.27 -4.57 13.42
C GLU A 57 -2.64 -4.75 11.94
N ARG A 58 -2.82 -6.00 11.49
CA ARG A 58 -3.20 -6.31 10.11
C ARG A 58 -4.71 -6.17 9.87
N SER A 59 -5.04 -5.77 8.63
CA SER A 59 -6.40 -5.65 8.14
C SER A 59 -6.97 -7.02 7.73
N LEU A 60 -8.07 -7.43 8.36
CA LEU A 60 -8.79 -8.65 8.01
C LEU A 60 -9.24 -8.66 6.55
N ASP A 61 -9.71 -7.51 6.05
CA ASP A 61 -10.17 -7.41 4.66
C ASP A 61 -9.03 -7.60 3.66
N ASP A 62 -7.85 -7.07 3.97
CA ASP A 62 -6.66 -7.28 3.13
C ASP A 62 -6.18 -8.72 3.17
N GLU A 63 -6.17 -9.37 4.34
CA GLU A 63 -5.81 -10.79 4.42
C GLU A 63 -6.80 -11.65 3.64
N MET A 64 -8.11 -11.42 3.79
CA MET A 64 -9.12 -12.17 3.06
C MET A 64 -9.02 -11.97 1.55
N ARG A 65 -8.72 -10.74 1.10
CA ARG A 65 -8.46 -10.44 -0.31
C ARG A 65 -7.21 -11.14 -0.81
N PHE A 66 -6.11 -11.06 -0.08
CA PHE A 66 -4.85 -11.70 -0.42
C PHE A 66 -5.02 -13.23 -0.51
N ARG A 67 -5.75 -13.82 0.43
CA ARG A 67 -6.15 -15.23 0.41
C ARG A 67 -6.98 -15.57 -0.81
N GLY A 68 -7.91 -14.70 -1.21
CA GLY A 68 -8.70 -14.88 -2.43
C GLY A 68 -7.83 -14.94 -3.69
N MET A 69 -6.78 -14.10 -3.76
CA MET A 69 -5.82 -14.09 -4.87
C MET A 69 -4.96 -15.35 -4.93
N THR A 70 -4.45 -15.81 -3.78
CA THR A 70 -3.45 -16.89 -3.72
C THR A 70 -4.08 -18.28 -3.53
N GLY A 71 -5.32 -18.34 -3.07
CA GLY A 71 -5.99 -19.57 -2.66
C GLY A 71 -5.49 -20.14 -1.33
N GLY A 72 -4.57 -19.43 -0.67
CA GLY A 72 -3.75 -19.97 0.41
C GLY A 72 -2.41 -20.51 -0.10
N PHE A 73 -1.69 -21.16 0.81
CA PHE A 73 -0.31 -21.59 0.63
C PHE A 73 -0.09 -23.04 1.07
N ILE A 74 0.85 -23.69 0.39
CA ILE A 74 1.42 -24.99 0.76
C ILE A 74 2.84 -24.72 1.24
N LEU A 75 3.15 -25.08 2.50
CA LEU A 75 4.51 -25.01 3.02
C LEU A 75 5.39 -26.04 2.31
N THR A 76 6.43 -25.58 1.63
CA THR A 76 7.32 -26.44 0.82
C THR A 76 8.69 -26.64 1.45
N GLN A 77 9.16 -25.71 2.29
CA GLN A 77 10.47 -25.82 2.94
C GLN A 77 10.59 -24.88 4.15
N ILE A 78 11.35 -25.30 5.18
CA ILE A 78 11.90 -24.40 6.21
C ILE A 78 13.35 -24.08 5.85
N LEU A 79 13.66 -22.80 5.70
CA LEU A 79 14.99 -22.31 5.34
C LEU A 79 15.81 -22.00 6.59
N LYS A 80 15.18 -21.39 7.60
CA LYS A 80 15.81 -21.01 8.87
C LYS A 80 14.80 -21.15 10.00
N ASN A 81 15.24 -21.62 11.16
CA ASN A 81 14.41 -21.77 12.35
C ASN A 81 15.20 -21.38 13.61
N GLU A 82 14.77 -20.29 14.23
CA GLU A 82 15.21 -19.79 15.53
C GLU A 82 13.96 -19.58 16.41
N PRO A 83 14.08 -19.51 17.75
CA PRO A 83 12.91 -19.37 18.63
C PRO A 83 11.95 -18.24 18.25
N GLN A 84 12.49 -17.10 17.81
CA GLN A 84 11.75 -15.88 17.48
C GLN A 84 11.76 -15.53 15.99
N ARG A 85 12.40 -16.33 15.13
CA ARG A 85 12.51 -16.06 13.70
C ARG A 85 12.41 -17.34 12.89
N ILE A 86 11.57 -17.32 11.87
CA ILE A 86 11.42 -18.42 10.93
C ILE A 86 11.42 -17.90 9.50
N GLU A 87 12.18 -18.58 8.65
CA GLU A 87 12.21 -18.31 7.20
C GLU A 87 11.81 -19.60 6.48
N PHE A 88 10.93 -19.46 5.49
CA PHE A 88 10.26 -20.61 4.89
C PHE A 88 9.90 -20.34 3.43
N MET A 89 9.61 -21.39 2.69
CA MET A 89 9.07 -21.30 1.33
C MET A 89 7.65 -21.84 1.28
N VAL A 90 6.80 -21.16 0.52
CA VAL A 90 5.44 -21.59 0.24
C VAL A 90 5.18 -21.58 -1.26
N LYS A 91 4.25 -22.44 -1.70
CA LYS A 91 3.65 -22.38 -3.04
C LYS A 91 2.20 -21.94 -2.92
N GLU A 92 1.75 -21.02 -3.76
CA GLU A 92 0.33 -20.67 -3.88
C GLU A 92 -0.53 -21.89 -4.22
N ARG A 93 -1.77 -21.92 -3.74
CA ARG A 93 -2.74 -22.97 -4.10
C ARG A 93 -3.45 -22.69 -5.42
N ASN A 94 -3.71 -21.42 -5.71
CA ASN A 94 -4.38 -20.97 -6.94
C ASN A 94 -3.39 -20.58 -8.07
N GLY A 95 -2.09 -20.78 -7.87
CA GLY A 95 -1.06 -20.38 -8.82
C GLY A 95 0.22 -21.20 -8.72
N ASP A 96 1.13 -20.98 -9.66
CA ASP A 96 2.45 -21.61 -9.65
C ASP A 96 3.53 -20.77 -8.94
N THR A 97 3.13 -19.60 -8.41
CA THR A 97 4.03 -18.72 -7.67
C THR A 97 4.56 -19.43 -6.44
N VAL A 98 5.87 -19.43 -6.30
CA VAL A 98 6.57 -19.78 -5.06
C VAL A 98 6.95 -18.49 -4.37
N ALA A 99 6.88 -18.45 -3.05
CA ALA A 99 7.25 -17.28 -2.27
C ALA A 99 8.12 -17.67 -1.08
N ILE A 100 8.97 -16.73 -0.65
CA ILE A 100 9.74 -16.82 0.60
C ILE A 100 8.99 -16.02 1.66
N GLY A 101 8.73 -16.66 2.79
CA GLY A 101 8.25 -16.02 4.00
C GLY A 101 9.37 -15.79 4.99
N LYS A 102 9.37 -14.61 5.61
CA LYS A 102 10.16 -14.29 6.80
C LYS A 102 9.20 -13.81 7.88
N MET A 103 9.21 -14.47 9.04
CA MET A 103 8.38 -14.12 10.18
C MET A 103 9.26 -13.99 11.42
N GLU A 104 9.13 -12.87 12.11
CA GLU A 104 9.69 -12.64 13.44
C GLU A 104 8.56 -12.48 14.45
N VAL A 105 8.74 -13.02 15.65
CA VAL A 105 7.74 -12.98 16.72
C VAL A 105 8.33 -12.39 18.00
N LYS A 106 7.50 -11.67 18.74
CA LYS A 106 7.82 -11.15 20.07
C LYS A 106 7.88 -12.31 21.08
N PRO A 107 8.71 -12.21 22.14
CA PRO A 107 8.63 -13.16 23.24
C PRO A 107 7.22 -13.18 23.86
N GLY A 108 6.68 -14.37 24.13
CA GLY A 108 5.36 -14.56 24.75
C GLY A 108 4.67 -15.84 24.29
N GLU A 109 3.55 -16.17 24.94
CA GLU A 109 2.67 -17.29 24.58
C GLU A 109 1.19 -16.81 24.59
N PRO A 110 0.53 -16.70 23.42
CA PRO A 110 1.08 -16.90 22.07
C PRO A 110 2.11 -15.84 21.69
N ALA A 111 3.11 -16.24 20.91
CA ALA A 111 4.13 -15.33 20.40
C ALA A 111 3.52 -14.45 19.31
N LYS A 112 3.35 -13.15 19.58
CA LYS A 112 2.75 -12.22 18.62
C LYS A 112 3.71 -11.91 17.48
N VAL A 113 3.19 -11.73 16.28
CA VAL A 113 3.97 -11.31 15.11
C VAL A 113 4.60 -9.95 15.40
N ALA A 114 5.92 -9.88 15.21
CA ALA A 114 6.70 -8.65 15.23
C ALA A 114 6.89 -8.11 13.81
N SER A 115 7.18 -9.00 12.87
CA SER A 115 7.25 -8.70 11.45
C SER A 115 6.87 -9.95 10.65
N PHE A 116 6.15 -9.77 9.55
CA PHE A 116 5.85 -10.84 8.62
C PHE A 116 5.86 -10.31 7.20
N GLY A 117 6.65 -10.95 6.34
CA GLY A 117 6.75 -10.61 4.93
C GLY A 117 6.73 -11.86 4.07
N LEU A 118 6.03 -11.78 2.94
CA LEU A 118 6.01 -12.80 1.91
C LEU A 118 6.44 -12.19 0.58
N ARG A 119 7.45 -12.76 -0.06
CA ARG A 119 7.99 -12.27 -1.34
C ARG A 119 7.93 -13.35 -2.40
N ALA A 120 7.25 -13.09 -3.51
CA ALA A 120 7.26 -13.97 -4.66
C ALA A 120 8.71 -14.18 -5.17
N VAL A 121 9.05 -15.41 -5.47
CA VAL A 121 10.32 -15.82 -6.07
C VAL A 121 10.15 -15.73 -7.59
N PRO A 122 10.96 -14.91 -8.29
CA PRO A 122 10.86 -14.81 -9.74
C PRO A 122 11.11 -16.17 -10.43
N PRO A 123 10.38 -16.49 -11.50
CA PRO A 123 10.58 -17.73 -12.25
C PRO A 123 12.04 -17.89 -12.69
N GLY A 124 12.61 -19.08 -12.46
CA GLY A 124 13.99 -19.39 -12.81
C GLY A 124 15.04 -19.09 -11.74
N THR A 125 14.67 -18.45 -10.62
CA THR A 125 15.59 -18.23 -9.49
C THR A 125 15.93 -19.55 -8.80
N LYS A 126 17.22 -19.84 -8.61
CA LYS A 126 17.67 -21.08 -7.94
C LYS A 126 17.56 -20.95 -6.43
N ALA A 127 17.28 -22.03 -5.71
CA ALA A 127 17.20 -22.03 -4.25
C ALA A 127 18.45 -21.47 -3.55
N ALA A 128 19.64 -21.66 -4.15
CA ALA A 128 20.89 -21.11 -3.64
C ALA A 128 21.00 -19.57 -3.76
N GLU A 129 20.23 -18.95 -4.67
CA GLU A 129 20.16 -17.49 -4.84
C GLU A 129 19.21 -16.84 -3.80
N LEU A 130 18.41 -17.66 -3.09
CA LEU A 130 17.44 -17.20 -2.11
C LEU A 130 18.03 -16.97 -0.71
N SER A 131 19.18 -17.57 -0.41
CA SER A 131 19.87 -17.44 0.88
C SER A 131 20.96 -16.35 0.87
N PHE A 132 20.95 -15.46 -0.13
CA PHE A 132 22.06 -14.58 -0.48
C PHE A 132 22.61 -13.84 0.75
N LYS A 133 23.77 -14.31 1.23
CA LYS A 133 24.51 -13.66 2.29
C LYS A 133 25.35 -12.54 1.69
N ILE A 134 25.31 -11.37 2.32
CA ILE A 134 26.14 -10.23 1.94
C ILE A 134 27.45 -10.23 2.73
N ASP A 135 28.53 -9.91 2.04
CA ASP A 135 29.86 -9.72 2.62
C ASP A 135 30.14 -8.24 2.93
N ALA A 136 31.31 -7.97 3.51
CA ALA A 136 31.74 -6.61 3.85
C ALA A 136 31.84 -5.70 2.62
N ALA A 137 32.31 -6.23 1.49
CA ALA A 137 32.42 -5.48 0.25
C ALA A 137 31.04 -5.07 -0.30
N THR A 138 30.07 -5.97 -0.26
CA THR A 138 28.67 -5.71 -0.63
C THR A 138 28.08 -4.62 0.26
N ARG A 139 28.23 -4.74 1.59
CA ARG A 139 27.74 -3.72 2.53
C ARG A 139 28.34 -2.34 2.22
N ALA A 140 29.65 -2.27 2.02
CA ALA A 140 30.32 -1.01 1.69
C ALA A 140 29.79 -0.39 0.40
N LYS A 141 29.65 -1.19 -0.66
CA LYS A 141 29.13 -0.73 -1.96
C LYS A 141 27.68 -0.21 -1.86
N VAL A 142 26.84 -0.90 -1.09
CA VAL A 142 25.45 -0.47 -0.87
C VAL A 142 25.40 0.83 -0.08
N ILE A 143 26.23 0.99 0.96
CA ILE A 143 26.32 2.25 1.71
C ILE A 143 26.81 3.38 0.79
N ASP A 144 27.86 3.14 0.00
CA ASP A 144 28.39 4.12 -0.95
C ASP A 144 27.33 4.60 -1.91
N GLY A 145 26.61 3.67 -2.54
CA GLY A 145 25.60 4.01 -3.55
C GLY A 145 24.35 4.64 -2.96
N THR A 146 23.86 4.17 -1.80
CA THR A 146 22.70 4.82 -1.13
C THR A 146 23.03 6.26 -0.72
N VAL A 147 24.22 6.50 -0.17
CA VAL A 147 24.71 7.86 0.14
C VAL A 147 24.83 8.72 -1.11
N ALA A 148 25.34 8.17 -2.22
CA ALA A 148 25.43 8.90 -3.48
C ALA A 148 24.04 9.30 -4.01
N ALA A 149 23.09 8.37 -4.04
CA ALA A 149 21.72 8.61 -4.49
C ALA A 149 21.00 9.66 -3.62
N LEU A 150 21.17 9.59 -2.29
CA LEU A 150 20.60 10.58 -1.38
C LEU A 150 21.17 11.98 -1.63
N ASN A 151 22.49 12.11 -1.77
CA ASN A 151 23.11 13.42 -2.01
C ASN A 151 22.71 14.00 -3.38
N ASP A 152 22.56 13.17 -4.41
CA ASP A 152 22.16 13.61 -5.75
C ASP A 152 20.67 14.00 -5.83
N THR A 153 19.79 13.24 -5.19
CA THR A 153 18.34 13.33 -5.45
C THR A 153 17.52 13.85 -4.27
N TYR A 154 17.90 13.56 -3.02
CA TYR A 154 17.02 13.81 -1.86
C TYR A 154 16.61 15.28 -1.74
N VAL A 155 15.34 15.54 -1.46
CA VAL A 155 14.73 16.88 -1.52
C VAL A 155 15.35 17.89 -0.54
N PHE A 156 15.98 17.43 0.56
CA PHE A 156 16.69 18.29 1.53
C PHE A 156 18.20 17.97 1.59
N PRO A 157 19.06 18.75 0.89
CA PRO A 157 20.50 18.46 0.77
C PRO A 157 21.25 18.35 2.10
N GLU A 158 20.95 19.24 3.05
CA GLU A 158 21.62 19.24 4.34
C GLU A 158 21.22 18.03 5.19
N THR A 159 19.97 17.58 5.09
CA THR A 159 19.51 16.34 5.72
C THR A 159 20.15 15.12 5.07
N ALA A 160 20.31 15.10 3.75
CA ALA A 160 21.04 14.04 3.04
C ALA A 160 22.50 13.91 3.52
N LYS A 161 23.20 15.03 3.70
CA LYS A 161 24.57 15.05 4.25
C LYS A 161 24.61 14.51 5.69
N LYS A 162 23.63 14.85 6.54
CA LYS A 162 23.53 14.33 7.91
C LYS A 162 23.29 12.82 7.92
N MET A 163 22.36 12.33 7.10
CA MET A 163 22.10 10.91 6.89
C MET A 163 23.38 10.16 6.46
N ALA A 164 24.10 10.71 5.49
CA ALA A 164 25.37 10.16 5.03
C ALA A 164 26.39 10.09 6.17
N GLY A 165 26.57 11.17 6.93
CA GLY A 165 27.48 11.19 8.08
C GLY A 165 27.14 10.13 9.13
N ALA A 166 25.86 9.99 9.48
CA ALA A 166 25.40 9.04 10.48
C ALA A 166 25.65 7.58 10.06
N VAL A 167 25.26 7.18 8.85
CA VAL A 167 25.49 5.82 8.35
C VAL A 167 26.99 5.51 8.20
N ARG A 168 27.80 6.49 7.82
CA ARG A 168 29.27 6.32 7.78
C ARG A 168 29.88 6.12 9.17
N ALA A 169 29.36 6.81 10.18
CA ALA A 169 29.80 6.61 11.57
C ALA A 169 29.45 5.20 12.06
N HIS A 170 28.23 4.72 11.78
CA HIS A 170 27.83 3.33 12.07
C HIS A 170 28.72 2.32 11.35
N GLN A 171 29.04 2.57 10.07
CA GLN A 171 29.94 1.72 9.29
C GLN A 171 31.34 1.65 9.91
N GLN A 172 31.93 2.79 10.28
CA GLN A 172 33.27 2.84 10.88
C GLN A 172 33.35 2.15 12.25
N LYS A 173 32.25 2.17 13.00
CA LYS A 173 32.14 1.48 14.29
C LYS A 173 31.96 -0.04 14.17
N GLY A 174 31.65 -0.53 12.98
CA GLY A 174 31.37 -1.96 12.73
C GLY A 174 29.94 -2.36 13.08
N ASP A 175 29.01 -1.41 13.23
CA ASP A 175 27.62 -1.70 13.62
C ASP A 175 26.85 -2.52 12.58
N TYR A 176 27.41 -2.69 11.37
CA TYR A 176 26.86 -3.48 10.27
C TYR A 176 27.57 -4.82 10.04
N ASP A 177 28.70 -5.08 10.71
CA ASP A 177 29.61 -6.17 10.34
C ASP A 177 29.01 -7.56 10.53
N ALA A 178 28.15 -7.71 11.54
CA ALA A 178 27.44 -8.95 11.83
C ALA A 178 26.22 -9.19 10.91
N ILE A 179 25.79 -8.19 10.12
CA ILE A 179 24.58 -8.29 9.30
C ILE A 179 24.95 -8.93 7.96
N SER A 180 24.63 -10.21 7.81
CA SER A 180 24.85 -10.97 6.58
C SER A 180 23.60 -11.18 5.74
N ASP A 181 22.40 -10.91 6.25
CA ASP A 181 21.16 -11.03 5.48
C ASP A 181 20.83 -9.71 4.79
N GLY A 182 20.46 -9.77 3.50
CA GLY A 182 20.21 -8.59 2.69
C GLY A 182 18.99 -7.78 3.12
N ASP A 183 17.93 -8.45 3.56
CA ASP A 183 16.72 -7.78 4.07
C ASP A 183 17.01 -7.09 5.40
N ASP A 184 17.70 -7.77 6.31
CA ASP A 184 18.08 -7.20 7.61
C ASP A 184 18.97 -5.97 7.43
N PHE A 185 19.89 -6.00 6.45
CA PHE A 185 20.75 -4.87 6.14
C PHE A 185 20.01 -3.71 5.50
N ALA A 186 19.13 -3.98 4.54
CA ALA A 186 18.28 -2.95 3.92
C ALA A 186 17.35 -2.29 4.97
N LYS A 187 16.75 -3.09 5.84
CA LYS A 187 15.94 -2.58 6.96
C LYS A 187 16.78 -1.71 7.90
N ARG A 188 17.95 -2.19 8.32
CA ARG A 188 18.83 -1.43 9.23
C ARG A 188 19.24 -0.08 8.63
N LEU A 189 19.63 -0.05 7.35
CA LEU A 189 19.95 1.21 6.66
C LEU A 189 18.74 2.14 6.58
N THR A 190 17.55 1.59 6.30
CA THR A 190 16.31 2.37 6.29
C THR A 190 16.06 3.01 7.64
N ASP A 191 16.14 2.23 8.73
CA ASP A 191 15.93 2.73 10.09
C ASP A 191 16.95 3.83 10.44
N ASP A 192 18.24 3.63 10.12
CA ASP A 192 19.29 4.62 10.39
C ASP A 192 19.09 5.93 9.57
N PHE A 193 18.62 5.84 8.32
CA PHE A 193 18.28 7.02 7.53
C PHE A 193 17.03 7.74 8.07
N GLN A 194 15.96 7.01 8.37
CA GLN A 194 14.71 7.57 8.88
C GLN A 194 14.85 8.16 10.29
N ALA A 195 15.80 7.67 11.11
CA ALA A 195 16.12 8.27 12.39
C ALA A 195 16.62 9.72 12.27
N ILE A 196 17.17 10.10 11.11
CA ILE A 196 17.68 11.44 10.83
C ILE A 196 16.69 12.27 10.02
N SER A 197 16.06 11.68 8.99
CA SER A 197 15.14 12.41 8.10
C SER A 197 13.74 12.57 8.68
N HIS A 198 13.31 11.62 9.52
CA HIS A 198 11.92 11.40 9.90
C HIS A 198 10.96 11.19 8.72
N ASP A 199 11.51 10.94 7.53
CA ASP A 199 10.80 10.80 6.27
C ASP A 199 10.52 9.33 6.01
N LYS A 200 9.26 8.93 6.23
CA LYS A 200 8.83 7.52 6.16
C LYS A 200 8.83 6.96 4.73
N HIS A 201 8.95 7.81 3.72
CA HIS A 201 9.00 7.39 2.33
C HIS A 201 10.38 6.87 1.90
N LEU A 202 11.44 7.28 2.59
CA LEU A 202 12.79 6.83 2.30
C LEU A 202 12.96 5.37 2.73
N SER A 203 13.24 4.48 1.79
CA SER A 203 13.47 3.06 2.09
C SER A 203 14.57 2.46 1.22
N VAL A 204 15.43 1.65 1.83
CA VAL A 204 16.36 0.77 1.13
C VAL A 204 15.67 -0.58 0.95
N MET A 205 15.74 -1.13 -0.26
CA MET A 205 15.13 -2.41 -0.60
C MET A 205 16.20 -3.43 -1.00
N PHE A 206 15.96 -4.67 -0.62
CA PHE A 206 16.72 -5.82 -1.09
C PHE A 206 15.82 -6.74 -1.92
N SER A 207 16.38 -7.31 -2.98
CA SER A 207 15.74 -8.35 -3.79
C SER A 207 16.73 -9.49 -4.07
N PRO A 208 16.35 -10.75 -3.81
CA PRO A 208 17.19 -11.89 -4.16
C PRO A 208 17.33 -12.07 -5.69
N ALA A 209 16.38 -11.53 -6.47
CA ALA A 209 16.52 -11.42 -7.92
C ALA A 209 17.08 -10.06 -8.31
N ALA A 210 17.69 -9.99 -9.50
CA ALA A 210 18.20 -8.75 -10.03
C ALA A 210 17.09 -7.70 -10.15
N LEU A 211 17.29 -6.54 -9.51
CA LEU A 211 16.44 -5.38 -9.67
C LEU A 211 16.56 -4.83 -11.10
N PRO A 212 15.48 -4.31 -11.68
CA PRO A 212 15.59 -3.59 -12.95
C PRO A 212 16.46 -2.34 -12.77
N ASP A 213 17.13 -1.92 -13.85
CA ASP A 213 17.76 -0.59 -13.89
C ASP A 213 16.66 0.48 -14.02
N PHE A 214 16.25 1.04 -12.89
CA PHE A 214 15.17 2.05 -12.84
C PHE A 214 15.54 3.35 -13.56
N ASP A 215 16.82 3.71 -13.59
CA ASP A 215 17.28 4.99 -14.12
C ASP A 215 17.45 4.94 -15.65
N ASN A 216 17.79 3.78 -16.22
CA ASN A 216 17.99 3.61 -17.66
C ASN A 216 16.95 2.71 -18.33
N GLN A 217 15.84 2.41 -17.65
CA GLN A 217 14.79 1.57 -18.20
C GLN A 217 14.16 2.24 -19.42
N LYS A 218 14.34 1.63 -20.59
CA LYS A 218 13.63 2.05 -21.81
C LYS A 218 12.16 1.63 -21.71
N PRO A 219 11.25 2.41 -22.32
CA PRO A 219 9.88 1.95 -22.56
C PRO A 219 9.90 0.57 -23.24
N ASP A 220 9.22 -0.39 -22.64
CA ASP A 220 9.07 -1.74 -23.15
C ASP A 220 7.57 -2.02 -23.32
N PRO A 221 7.07 -2.08 -24.56
CA PRO A 221 5.64 -2.27 -24.82
C PRO A 221 5.07 -3.54 -24.19
N ASN A 222 5.86 -4.61 -24.08
CA ASN A 222 5.38 -5.85 -23.45
C ASN A 222 5.22 -5.66 -21.94
N ARG A 223 6.16 -4.99 -21.30
CA ARG A 223 6.07 -4.68 -19.87
C ARG A 223 4.90 -3.74 -19.58
N GLU A 224 4.73 -2.68 -20.37
CA GLU A 224 3.62 -1.75 -20.25
C GLU A 224 2.26 -2.45 -20.45
N ALA A 225 2.17 -3.40 -21.39
CA ALA A 225 0.97 -4.21 -21.58
C ALA A 225 0.70 -5.12 -20.37
N GLU A 226 1.73 -5.73 -19.80
CA GLU A 226 1.58 -6.57 -18.61
C GLU A 226 1.21 -5.75 -17.37
N GLU A 227 1.82 -4.58 -17.16
CA GLU A 227 1.48 -3.62 -16.10
C GLU A 227 0.02 -3.15 -16.24
N ARG A 228 -0.41 -2.79 -17.46
CA ARG A 228 -1.82 -2.46 -17.76
C ARG A 228 -2.76 -3.60 -17.38
N LYS A 229 -2.46 -4.82 -17.83
CA LYS A 229 -3.27 -6.02 -17.53
C LYS A 229 -3.33 -6.30 -16.03
N GLN A 230 -2.25 -6.06 -15.30
CA GLN A 230 -2.25 -6.16 -13.84
C GLN A 230 -3.15 -5.10 -13.20
N MET A 231 -3.08 -3.84 -13.65
CA MET A 231 -3.96 -2.77 -13.17
C MET A 231 -5.44 -3.08 -13.46
N GLU A 232 -5.76 -3.52 -14.67
CA GLU A 232 -7.13 -3.90 -15.05
C GLU A 232 -7.67 -5.05 -14.19
N ARG A 233 -6.84 -6.07 -13.90
CA ARG A 233 -7.22 -7.20 -13.03
C ARG A 233 -7.60 -6.79 -11.62
N VAL A 234 -6.99 -5.73 -11.09
CA VAL A 234 -7.30 -5.19 -9.75
C VAL A 234 -8.29 -4.03 -9.79
N ASN A 235 -8.94 -3.82 -10.95
CA ASN A 235 -9.85 -2.74 -11.25
C ASN A 235 -9.27 -1.36 -10.91
N CYS A 236 -7.98 -1.17 -11.21
CA CYS A 236 -7.26 0.08 -10.95
C CYS A 236 -7.32 0.57 -9.49
N GLY A 237 -7.50 -0.37 -8.54
CA GLY A 237 -7.63 -0.06 -7.12
C GLY A 237 -9.06 0.24 -6.67
N PHE A 238 -10.02 0.43 -7.57
CA PHE A 238 -11.43 0.66 -7.24
C PHE A 238 -12.10 -0.63 -6.77
N LYS A 239 -12.44 -0.68 -5.47
CA LYS A 239 -12.96 -1.88 -4.81
C LYS A 239 -14.48 -1.91 -4.72
N LYS A 240 -15.10 -0.75 -4.57
CA LYS A 240 -16.56 -0.66 -4.36
C LYS A 240 -17.10 0.69 -4.80
N ALA A 241 -18.19 0.66 -5.57
CA ALA A 241 -19.06 1.80 -5.81
C ALA A 241 -20.49 1.38 -5.42
N GLU A 242 -21.13 2.13 -4.55
CA GLU A 242 -22.45 1.78 -4.00
C GLU A 242 -23.30 3.04 -3.77
N ILE A 243 -24.62 2.89 -3.87
CA ILE A 243 -25.57 3.88 -3.40
C ILE A 243 -26.13 3.38 -2.07
N LEU A 244 -25.76 4.05 -0.99
CA LEU A 244 -26.21 3.77 0.37
C LEU A 244 -27.61 4.34 0.63
N GLU A 245 -28.18 4.01 1.78
CA GLU A 245 -29.45 4.59 2.24
C GLU A 245 -29.38 6.13 2.23
N GLY A 246 -30.49 6.78 1.84
CA GLY A 246 -30.53 8.24 1.71
C GLY A 246 -29.84 8.79 0.45
N ASN A 247 -29.62 7.95 -0.58
CA ASN A 247 -29.01 8.34 -1.86
C ASN A 247 -27.59 8.91 -1.70
N ILE A 248 -26.81 8.30 -0.81
CA ILE A 248 -25.42 8.67 -0.55
C ILE A 248 -24.52 7.78 -1.40
N GLY A 249 -23.69 8.38 -2.25
CA GLY A 249 -22.68 7.64 -3.01
C GLY A 249 -21.51 7.25 -2.13
N TYR A 250 -21.06 6.01 -2.25
CA TYR A 250 -19.87 5.48 -1.59
C TYR A 250 -18.89 4.96 -2.63
N LEU A 251 -17.64 5.43 -2.56
CA LEU A 251 -16.57 5.04 -3.46
C LEU A 251 -15.31 4.66 -2.68
N LYS A 252 -14.94 3.37 -2.74
CA LYS A 252 -13.74 2.82 -2.12
C LYS A 252 -12.67 2.53 -3.16
N PHE A 253 -11.46 3.01 -2.93
CA PHE A 253 -10.30 2.68 -3.74
C PHE A 253 -8.98 2.84 -2.95
N ASP A 254 -8.03 1.95 -3.22
CA ASP A 254 -6.86 1.74 -2.35
C ASP A 254 -5.58 2.42 -2.88
N PHE A 255 -5.60 2.99 -4.09
CA PHE A 255 -4.50 3.78 -4.65
C PHE A 255 -4.96 4.65 -5.83
N PHE A 256 -4.16 5.65 -6.18
CA PHE A 256 -4.34 6.52 -7.34
C PHE A 256 -3.46 6.03 -8.50
N ALA A 257 -4.03 5.25 -9.42
CA ALA A 257 -3.30 4.71 -10.57
C ALA A 257 -3.05 5.76 -11.67
N ASP A 258 -2.22 5.45 -12.67
CA ASP A 258 -2.05 6.29 -13.86
C ASP A 258 -3.41 6.51 -14.58
N PRO A 259 -3.87 7.76 -14.75
CA PRO A 259 -5.14 8.05 -15.43
C PRO A 259 -5.15 7.69 -16.92
N GLY A 260 -4.00 7.57 -17.59
CA GLY A 260 -3.92 7.09 -18.97
C GLY A 260 -4.31 5.62 -19.13
N ILE A 261 -4.19 4.83 -18.06
CA ILE A 261 -4.62 3.43 -18.02
C ILE A 261 -6.00 3.33 -17.36
N CYS A 262 -6.19 4.02 -16.24
CA CYS A 262 -7.28 3.80 -15.30
C CYS A 262 -8.38 4.85 -15.33
N GLY A 263 -8.26 5.88 -16.19
CA GLY A 263 -9.28 6.90 -16.38
C GLY A 263 -10.69 6.35 -16.67
N PRO A 264 -10.85 5.35 -17.56
CA PRO A 264 -12.16 4.75 -17.82
C PRO A 264 -12.86 4.18 -16.58
N THR A 265 -12.10 3.62 -15.63
CA THR A 265 -12.65 3.09 -14.37
C THR A 265 -13.21 4.21 -13.50
N VAL A 266 -12.51 5.34 -13.40
CA VAL A 266 -12.99 6.53 -12.67
C VAL A 266 -14.26 7.06 -13.32
N VAL A 267 -14.27 7.20 -14.65
CA VAL A 267 -15.44 7.67 -15.40
C VAL A 267 -16.65 6.78 -15.15
N ALA A 268 -16.48 5.46 -15.18
CA ALA A 268 -17.57 4.53 -14.90
C ALA A 268 -18.11 4.68 -13.47
N ALA A 269 -17.23 4.74 -12.46
CA ALA A 269 -17.62 4.89 -11.07
C ALA A 269 -18.33 6.23 -10.80
N MET A 270 -17.78 7.34 -11.29
CA MET A 270 -18.38 8.66 -11.11
C MET A 270 -19.69 8.83 -11.88
N ASN A 271 -19.84 8.21 -13.05
CA ASN A 271 -21.11 8.17 -13.77
C ASN A 271 -22.17 7.34 -13.04
N PHE A 272 -21.78 6.22 -12.43
CA PHE A 272 -22.69 5.42 -11.60
C PHE A 272 -23.20 6.23 -10.40
N LEU A 273 -22.34 7.06 -9.81
CA LEU A 273 -22.66 7.93 -8.66
C LEU A 273 -23.16 9.33 -9.07
N ALA A 274 -23.48 9.58 -10.34
CA ALA A 274 -23.69 10.94 -10.85
C ALA A 274 -24.91 11.70 -10.30
N ASN A 275 -25.87 11.00 -9.67
CA ASN A 275 -27.13 11.58 -9.19
C ASN A 275 -27.31 11.43 -7.68
N VAL A 276 -26.23 11.18 -6.94
CA VAL A 276 -26.26 11.07 -5.47
C VAL A 276 -26.43 12.45 -4.83
N ASP A 277 -26.97 12.48 -3.61
CA ASP A 277 -27.15 13.72 -2.85
C ASP A 277 -25.95 14.08 -1.99
N ALA A 278 -25.08 13.12 -1.69
CA ALA A 278 -23.77 13.30 -1.08
C ALA A 278 -22.83 12.18 -1.54
N ILE A 279 -21.52 12.38 -1.42
CA ILE A 279 -20.50 11.37 -1.76
C ILE A 279 -19.50 11.16 -0.62
N ILE A 280 -19.16 9.90 -0.37
CA ILE A 280 -18.14 9.46 0.59
C ILE A 280 -17.04 8.74 -0.19
N PHE A 281 -15.80 9.24 -0.08
CA PHE A 281 -14.60 8.56 -0.57
C PHE A 281 -13.96 7.80 0.60
N ASP A 282 -13.83 6.48 0.48
CA ASP A 282 -13.16 5.67 1.50
C ASP A 282 -11.67 5.47 1.16
N LEU A 283 -10.82 6.19 1.88
CA LEU A 283 -9.35 6.16 1.73
C LEU A 283 -8.65 5.51 2.92
N ARG A 284 -9.37 4.82 3.79
CA ARG A 284 -8.80 4.23 5.02
C ARG A 284 -7.64 3.28 4.73
N GLU A 285 -7.64 2.59 3.59
CA GLU A 285 -6.56 1.69 3.15
C GLU A 285 -5.81 2.23 1.92
N ASN A 286 -5.93 3.53 1.63
CA ASN A 286 -5.32 4.12 0.44
C ASN A 286 -3.86 4.53 0.66
N GLY A 287 -2.93 3.88 -0.04
CA GLY A 287 -1.49 4.13 0.10
C GLY A 287 -0.92 5.25 -0.79
N GLY A 288 -1.77 5.94 -1.55
CA GLY A 288 -1.38 7.04 -2.43
C GLY A 288 -1.29 6.66 -3.90
N GLY A 289 -0.46 7.40 -4.66
CA GLY A 289 -0.30 7.18 -6.09
C GLY A 289 -0.11 8.47 -6.89
N ASP A 290 -0.60 8.49 -8.12
CA ASP A 290 -0.33 9.52 -9.12
C ASP A 290 -1.14 10.83 -8.86
N PRO A 291 -0.46 11.99 -8.72
CA PRO A 291 -1.13 13.28 -8.53
C PRO A 291 -2.03 13.70 -9.71
N LYS A 292 -1.82 13.17 -10.91
CA LYS A 292 -2.73 13.41 -12.05
C LYS A 292 -4.08 12.72 -11.85
N MET A 293 -4.10 11.53 -11.27
CA MET A 293 -5.37 10.86 -10.95
C MET A 293 -6.08 11.55 -9.79
N ILE A 294 -5.32 12.08 -8.82
CA ILE A 294 -5.86 12.94 -7.75
C ILE A 294 -6.56 14.16 -8.34
N ALA A 295 -5.90 14.85 -9.28
CA ALA A 295 -6.48 15.98 -10.00
C ALA A 295 -7.75 15.58 -10.78
N PHE A 296 -7.71 14.44 -11.49
CA PHE A 296 -8.85 13.98 -12.28
C PHE A 296 -10.08 13.66 -11.41
N ILE A 297 -9.91 12.90 -10.32
CA ILE A 297 -11.02 12.60 -9.39
C ILE A 297 -11.52 13.89 -8.72
N SER A 298 -10.61 14.76 -8.27
CA SER A 298 -10.99 16.04 -7.66
C SER A 298 -11.82 16.89 -8.60
N SER A 299 -11.58 16.82 -9.91
CA SER A 299 -12.30 17.62 -10.91
C SER A 299 -13.81 17.38 -10.88
N TYR A 300 -14.28 16.17 -10.56
CA TYR A 300 -15.71 15.92 -10.39
C TYR A 300 -16.36 16.72 -9.25
N LEU A 301 -15.57 17.27 -8.32
CA LEU A 301 -16.04 17.99 -7.14
C LEU A 301 -15.97 19.51 -7.26
N PHE A 302 -15.42 20.08 -8.33
CA PHE A 302 -15.29 21.54 -8.45
C PHE A 302 -15.95 22.04 -9.73
N ALA A 303 -16.71 23.14 -9.62
CA ALA A 303 -17.32 23.83 -10.75
C ALA A 303 -16.25 24.59 -11.56
N GLU A 304 -15.32 25.20 -10.84
CA GLU A 304 -14.27 26.07 -11.39
C GLU A 304 -12.90 25.39 -11.35
N ARG A 305 -12.02 25.83 -12.25
CA ARG A 305 -10.62 25.41 -12.27
C ARG A 305 -9.96 25.85 -10.97
N THR A 306 -9.49 24.89 -10.18
CA THR A 306 -9.03 25.09 -8.80
C THR A 306 -7.60 24.57 -8.66
N HIS A 307 -6.73 25.35 -8.02
CA HIS A 307 -5.36 24.95 -7.72
C HIS A 307 -5.37 23.97 -6.56
N LEU A 308 -4.90 22.74 -6.79
CA LEU A 308 -4.94 21.68 -5.79
C LEU A 308 -3.64 21.62 -5.00
N ASN A 309 -2.51 21.51 -5.68
CA ASN A 309 -1.21 21.26 -5.06
C ASN A 309 -0.08 21.67 -6.01
N ASP A 310 1.10 21.95 -5.44
CA ASP A 310 2.36 22.08 -6.17
C ASP A 310 3.34 21.00 -5.72
N LEU A 311 4.10 20.42 -6.65
CA LEU A 311 5.25 19.57 -6.33
C LEU A 311 6.52 20.29 -6.75
N TRP A 312 7.33 20.69 -5.76
CA TRP A 312 8.65 21.26 -6.02
C TRP A 312 9.71 20.16 -6.01
N THR A 313 10.34 19.96 -7.16
CA THR A 313 11.45 19.05 -7.36
C THR A 313 12.77 19.79 -7.20
N ARG A 314 13.61 19.34 -6.27
CA ARG A 314 14.91 19.97 -6.02
C ARG A 314 15.80 19.97 -7.27
N LYS A 315 15.92 18.81 -7.92
CA LYS A 315 16.82 18.64 -9.06
C LYS A 315 16.23 19.36 -10.27
N GLY A 316 16.89 20.44 -10.68
CA GLY A 316 16.42 21.31 -11.76
C GLY A 316 15.56 22.49 -11.29
N ASP A 317 15.25 22.57 -9.99
CA ASP A 317 14.46 23.66 -9.39
C ASP A 317 13.13 23.91 -10.13
N VAL A 318 12.34 22.84 -10.25
CA VAL A 318 11.08 22.84 -11.03
C VAL A 318 9.90 22.68 -10.09
N THR A 319 8.87 23.49 -10.29
CA THR A 319 7.57 23.34 -9.64
C THR A 319 6.53 22.89 -10.66
N ASP A 320 6.01 21.69 -10.49
CA ASP A 320 4.85 21.20 -11.23
C ASP A 320 3.57 21.57 -10.47
N GLN A 321 2.62 22.18 -11.17
CA GLN A 321 1.35 22.59 -10.57
C GLN A 321 0.23 21.63 -10.96
N TYR A 322 -0.60 21.27 -9.99
CA TYR A 322 -1.74 20.37 -10.18
C TYR A 322 -3.04 21.15 -9.99
N TRP A 323 -3.88 21.13 -11.02
CA TRP A 323 -5.14 21.85 -11.09
C TRP A 323 -6.27 20.89 -11.45
N THR A 324 -7.50 21.22 -11.05
CA THR A 324 -8.67 20.51 -11.60
C THR A 324 -8.79 20.73 -13.10
N ASP A 325 -9.27 19.71 -13.79
CA ASP A 325 -9.51 19.70 -15.23
C ASP A 325 -10.74 20.56 -15.58
N PRO A 326 -10.67 21.32 -16.69
CA PRO A 326 -11.79 22.14 -17.16
C PRO A 326 -12.99 21.29 -17.61
N TYR A 327 -12.77 20.01 -17.89
CA TYR A 327 -13.80 19.06 -18.32
C TYR A 327 -13.60 17.69 -17.68
N VAL A 328 -14.69 17.04 -17.32
CA VAL A 328 -14.75 15.61 -16.96
C VAL A 328 -15.87 14.93 -17.75
N PRO A 329 -15.70 13.68 -18.19
CA PRO A 329 -16.81 12.90 -18.74
C PRO A 329 -17.87 12.62 -17.66
N GLY A 330 -19.11 13.03 -17.89
CA GLY A 330 -20.21 12.83 -16.94
C GLY A 330 -20.68 14.11 -16.24
N LYS A 331 -21.44 13.94 -15.15
CA LYS A 331 -21.90 15.06 -14.31
C LYS A 331 -20.90 15.33 -13.19
N ARG A 332 -20.68 16.61 -12.89
CA ARG A 332 -19.98 17.04 -11.67
C ARG A 332 -20.92 16.92 -10.46
N LEU A 333 -20.32 16.77 -9.30
CA LEU A 333 -20.94 16.78 -7.96
C LEU A 333 -20.52 18.04 -7.19
N ASP A 334 -20.15 19.11 -7.89
CA ASP A 334 -19.56 20.36 -7.38
C ASP A 334 -20.36 21.09 -6.31
N GLY A 335 -21.69 20.97 -6.31
CA GLY A 335 -22.57 21.49 -5.26
C GLY A 335 -22.95 20.48 -4.15
N LYS A 336 -22.55 19.21 -4.27
CA LYS A 336 -22.99 18.14 -3.36
C LYS A 336 -22.03 17.97 -2.18
N PRO A 337 -22.51 17.72 -0.94
CA PRO A 337 -21.67 17.37 0.20
C PRO A 337 -20.70 16.22 -0.13
N ALA A 338 -19.43 16.38 0.23
CA ALA A 338 -18.40 15.37 0.04
C ALA A 338 -17.72 15.06 1.38
N PHE A 339 -17.37 13.79 1.58
CA PHE A 339 -16.69 13.29 2.76
C PHE A 339 -15.53 12.40 2.35
N VAL A 340 -14.49 12.37 3.18
CA VAL A 340 -13.34 11.48 2.99
C VAL A 340 -13.10 10.70 4.29
N LEU A 341 -13.08 9.38 4.19
CA LEU A 341 -12.74 8.51 5.31
C LEU A 341 -11.24 8.26 5.34
N THR A 342 -10.65 8.39 6.52
CA THR A 342 -9.20 8.30 6.71
C THR A 342 -8.85 7.36 7.86
N SER A 343 -7.69 6.72 7.77
CA SER A 343 -7.08 5.97 8.86
C SER A 343 -5.59 6.29 8.96
N LYS A 344 -4.92 5.75 10.00
CA LYS A 344 -3.44 5.78 10.08
C LYS A 344 -2.71 5.18 8.85
N ASN A 345 -3.40 4.38 8.05
CA ASN A 345 -2.85 3.76 6.83
C ASN A 345 -3.05 4.62 5.57
N THR A 346 -3.87 5.67 5.62
CA THR A 346 -3.98 6.62 4.52
C THR A 346 -2.63 7.33 4.36
N PHE A 347 -2.00 7.23 3.19
CA PHE A 347 -0.61 7.68 3.00
C PHE A 347 -0.38 8.34 1.64
N SER A 348 0.63 9.21 1.53
CA SER A 348 1.12 9.75 0.26
C SER A 348 0.02 10.46 -0.55
N GLY A 349 -0.21 10.10 -1.81
CA GLY A 349 -1.29 10.66 -2.62
C GLY A 349 -2.70 10.61 -2.00
N GLY A 350 -2.98 9.65 -1.10
CA GLY A 350 -4.24 9.59 -0.36
C GLY A 350 -4.37 10.73 0.64
N GLU A 351 -3.25 11.12 1.24
CA GLU A 351 -3.17 12.31 2.08
C GLU A 351 -3.21 13.58 1.26
N GLU A 352 -2.62 13.61 0.06
CA GLU A 352 -2.74 14.76 -0.85
C GLU A 352 -4.21 15.04 -1.21
N PHE A 353 -4.94 14.03 -1.69
CA PHE A 353 -6.36 14.19 -2.01
C PHE A 353 -7.16 14.69 -0.78
N THR A 354 -6.91 14.09 0.38
CA THR A 354 -7.54 14.47 1.66
C THR A 354 -7.21 15.92 2.03
N ASN A 355 -5.93 16.31 1.98
CA ASN A 355 -5.44 17.63 2.35
C ASN A 355 -5.99 18.71 1.41
N ASN A 356 -5.95 18.46 0.10
CA ASN A 356 -6.47 19.37 -0.93
C ASN A 356 -7.94 19.67 -0.64
N LEU A 357 -8.78 18.64 -0.47
CA LEU A 357 -10.21 18.83 -0.22
C LEU A 357 -10.51 19.45 1.15
N LYS A 358 -9.70 19.15 2.18
CA LYS A 358 -9.85 19.76 3.52
C LYS A 358 -9.52 21.25 3.50
N VAL A 359 -8.36 21.61 2.97
CA VAL A 359 -7.86 22.99 2.96
C VAL A 359 -8.73 23.89 2.07
N LEU A 360 -9.18 23.36 0.92
CA LEU A 360 -10.14 24.04 0.04
C LEU A 360 -11.57 24.04 0.58
N LYS A 361 -11.80 23.48 1.78
CA LYS A 361 -13.12 23.35 2.43
C LYS A 361 -14.16 22.65 1.56
N ARG A 362 -13.71 21.74 0.69
CA ARG A 362 -14.58 21.01 -0.23
C ARG A 362 -15.16 19.75 0.38
N ALA A 363 -14.44 19.06 1.26
CA ALA A 363 -14.92 17.86 1.93
C ALA A 363 -14.79 17.93 3.45
N THR A 364 -15.63 17.17 4.15
CA THR A 364 -15.47 16.90 5.59
C THR A 364 -14.69 15.60 5.77
N ILE A 365 -13.57 15.66 6.49
CA ILE A 365 -12.68 14.52 6.72
C ILE A 365 -13.08 13.82 8.02
N VAL A 366 -13.30 12.50 7.96
CA VAL A 366 -13.81 11.69 9.08
C VAL A 366 -12.88 10.49 9.30
N GLY A 367 -12.51 10.22 10.55
CA GLY A 367 -11.69 9.05 10.89
C GLY A 367 -10.49 9.40 11.77
N GLU A 368 -9.33 8.86 11.42
CA GLU A 368 -8.08 9.01 12.18
C GLU A 368 -7.09 9.94 11.45
N THR A 369 -6.09 10.44 12.19
CA THR A 369 -4.96 11.14 11.57
C THR A 369 -4.19 10.19 10.65
N THR A 370 -3.86 10.67 9.45
CA THR A 370 -3.18 9.89 8.41
C THR A 370 -1.68 9.66 8.70
N GLY A 371 -1.00 8.88 7.85
CA GLY A 371 0.34 8.35 8.16
C GLY A 371 1.50 9.35 8.10
N GLY A 372 1.34 10.48 7.42
CA GLY A 372 2.29 11.60 7.40
C GLY A 372 3.37 11.52 6.32
N GLY A 373 3.04 11.12 5.10
CA GLY A 373 3.95 11.12 3.96
C GLY A 373 3.51 12.10 2.88
N ALA A 374 4.26 13.17 2.65
CA ALA A 374 3.99 14.20 1.64
C ALA A 374 5.05 14.27 0.51
N HIS A 375 6.10 13.46 0.56
CA HIS A 375 7.19 13.50 -0.42
C HIS A 375 7.13 12.36 -1.44
N PRO A 376 6.94 12.63 -2.74
CA PRO A 376 7.01 11.59 -3.76
C PRO A 376 8.42 10.99 -3.89
N VAL A 377 8.46 9.71 -4.21
CA VAL A 377 9.67 8.87 -4.20
C VAL A 377 10.09 8.49 -5.61
N ARG A 378 11.40 8.44 -5.84
CA ARG A 378 12.00 7.85 -7.03
C ARG A 378 12.87 6.67 -6.63
N GLY A 379 12.67 5.54 -7.30
CA GLY A 379 13.52 4.36 -7.13
C GLY A 379 14.85 4.54 -7.85
N HIS A 380 15.95 4.17 -7.19
CA HIS A 380 17.29 4.11 -7.76
C HIS A 380 17.89 2.73 -7.51
N ARG A 381 18.52 2.16 -8.54
CA ARG A 381 19.21 0.89 -8.40
C ARG A 381 20.61 1.16 -7.87
N ILE A 382 20.98 0.53 -6.76
CA ILE A 382 22.29 0.71 -6.11
C ILE A 382 23.26 -0.42 -6.49
N THR A 383 22.78 -1.65 -6.42
CA THR A 383 23.51 -2.83 -6.92
C THR A 383 22.54 -3.73 -7.66
N GLU A 384 23.01 -4.93 -8.05
CA GLU A 384 22.13 -5.90 -8.69
C GLU A 384 20.90 -6.23 -7.83
N HIS A 385 21.09 -6.27 -6.50
CA HIS A 385 20.10 -6.75 -5.54
C HIS A 385 19.61 -5.68 -4.56
N PHE A 386 20.20 -4.48 -4.57
CA PHE A 386 19.80 -3.39 -3.68
C PHE A 386 19.34 -2.17 -4.46
N GLY A 387 18.27 -1.55 -3.97
CA GLY A 387 17.75 -0.28 -4.46
C GLY A 387 17.41 0.65 -3.31
N ILE A 388 17.11 1.90 -3.62
CA ILE A 388 16.64 2.89 -2.65
C ILE A 388 15.51 3.73 -3.26
N GLY A 389 14.43 3.89 -2.52
CA GLY A 389 13.43 4.92 -2.78
C GLY A 389 13.88 6.24 -2.16
N VAL A 390 14.17 7.25 -2.99
CA VAL A 390 14.61 8.57 -2.55
C VAL A 390 13.48 9.60 -2.75
N PRO A 391 13.02 10.26 -1.67
CA PRO A 391 12.13 11.40 -1.77
C PRO A 391 12.78 12.57 -2.53
N PHE A 392 12.28 12.88 -3.73
CA PHE A 392 12.94 13.78 -4.69
C PHE A 392 12.26 15.15 -4.83
N ALA A 393 11.00 15.23 -4.43
CA ALA A 393 10.21 16.44 -4.44
C ALA A 393 9.41 16.55 -3.14
N ARG A 394 8.76 17.69 -2.93
CA ARG A 394 7.85 17.91 -1.81
C ARG A 394 6.58 18.58 -2.27
N ALA A 395 5.47 18.17 -1.66
CA ALA A 395 4.21 18.89 -1.79
C ALA A 395 4.31 20.28 -1.14
N ILE A 396 3.66 21.25 -1.78
CA ILE A 396 3.46 22.61 -1.29
C ILE A 396 2.01 22.94 -1.57
N ASN A 397 1.18 22.94 -0.54
CA ASN A 397 -0.21 23.31 -0.71
C ASN A 397 -0.30 24.82 -1.02
N PRO A 398 -1.07 25.25 -2.04
CA PRO A 398 -1.07 26.63 -2.50
C PRO A 398 -1.73 27.61 -1.51
N VAL A 399 -2.52 27.11 -0.55
CA VAL A 399 -3.21 27.94 0.46
C VAL A 399 -2.40 28.01 1.75
N THR A 400 -1.86 26.89 2.23
CA THR A 400 -1.12 26.85 3.51
C THR A 400 0.38 27.10 3.35
N HIS A 401 0.90 27.02 2.12
CA HIS A 401 2.33 27.11 1.79
C HIS A 401 3.22 26.10 2.54
N THR A 402 2.63 25.00 3.02
CA THR A 402 3.29 23.90 3.71
C THR A 402 2.68 22.55 3.25
N ASN A 403 3.04 21.45 3.90
CA ASN A 403 2.49 20.12 3.67
C ASN A 403 2.23 19.36 4.98
N TRP A 404 1.85 18.08 4.86
CA TRP A 404 1.48 17.17 5.95
C TRP A 404 2.59 16.17 6.34
N GLU A 405 3.83 16.35 5.86
CA GLU A 405 4.94 15.44 6.16
C GLU A 405 5.15 15.33 7.68
N GLY A 406 5.27 14.11 8.19
CA GLY A 406 5.52 13.81 9.60
C GLY A 406 4.31 13.98 10.52
N THR A 407 3.33 14.81 10.18
CA THR A 407 2.12 15.04 11.00
C THR A 407 0.89 14.29 10.51
N GLY A 408 0.81 14.03 9.21
CA GLY A 408 -0.43 13.60 8.57
C GLY A 408 -1.49 14.71 8.50
N VAL A 409 -2.62 14.37 7.92
CA VAL A 409 -3.83 15.18 7.83
C VAL A 409 -4.73 14.82 9.01
N GLU A 410 -4.95 15.77 9.90
CA GLU A 410 -5.90 15.60 10.99
C GLU A 410 -7.35 15.66 10.46
N PRO A 411 -8.23 14.73 10.86
CA PRO A 411 -9.63 14.73 10.42
C PRO A 411 -10.43 15.91 11.02
N ASP A 412 -11.51 16.33 10.37
CA ASP A 412 -12.45 17.31 10.95
C ASP A 412 -13.31 16.67 12.05
N VAL A 413 -13.63 15.37 11.88
CA VAL A 413 -14.38 14.57 12.83
C VAL A 413 -13.56 13.35 13.21
N LYS A 414 -12.95 13.40 14.40
CA LYS A 414 -12.06 12.35 14.88
C LYS A 414 -12.83 11.19 15.50
N VAL A 415 -12.72 10.02 14.90
CA VAL A 415 -13.30 8.74 15.35
C VAL A 415 -12.35 7.60 14.99
N ALA A 416 -12.54 6.41 15.56
CA ALA A 416 -11.78 5.25 15.11
C ALA A 416 -12.08 4.95 13.63
N ALA A 417 -11.11 4.43 12.87
CA ALA A 417 -11.31 4.14 11.43
C ALA A 417 -12.49 3.18 11.17
N ALA A 418 -12.78 2.28 12.11
CA ALA A 418 -13.92 1.37 12.07
C ALA A 418 -15.28 2.10 12.12
N ASP A 419 -15.35 3.24 12.82
CA ASP A 419 -16.57 4.03 13.02
C ASP A 419 -16.72 5.18 12.01
N ALA A 420 -15.72 5.38 11.13
CA ALA A 420 -15.68 6.51 10.22
C ALA A 420 -16.82 6.50 9.20
N LEU A 421 -17.17 5.32 8.66
CA LEU A 421 -18.23 5.19 7.66
C LEU A 421 -19.61 5.54 8.25
N SER A 422 -19.99 4.91 9.36
CA SER A 422 -21.29 5.16 10.02
C SER A 422 -21.43 6.62 10.46
N THR A 423 -20.32 7.23 10.90
CA THR A 423 -20.27 8.65 11.24
C THR A 423 -20.49 9.53 10.01
N ALA A 424 -19.82 9.24 8.90
CA ALA A 424 -19.96 10.00 7.66
C ALA A 424 -21.35 9.86 7.03
N GLU A 425 -21.95 8.67 7.06
CA GLU A 425 -23.33 8.42 6.58
C GLU A 425 -24.33 9.31 7.31
N LYS A 426 -24.23 9.38 8.64
CA LYS A 426 -25.09 10.27 9.45
C LYS A 426 -24.94 11.74 9.04
N LEU A 427 -23.70 12.22 8.95
CA LEU A 427 -23.41 13.61 8.58
C LEU A 427 -23.86 13.93 7.14
N ALA A 428 -23.69 12.97 6.22
CA ALA A 428 -24.12 13.10 4.84
C ALA A 428 -25.65 13.19 4.75
N GLY A 429 -26.38 12.33 5.47
CA GLY A 429 -27.84 12.37 5.53
C GLY A 429 -28.39 13.68 6.10
N GLU A 430 -27.71 14.27 7.08
CA GLU A 430 -28.07 15.58 7.64
C GLU A 430 -27.84 16.73 6.64
N LYS A 431 -26.73 16.71 5.89
CA LYS A 431 -26.38 17.74 4.90
C LYS A 431 -27.09 17.60 3.55
N ALA A 432 -27.53 16.40 3.20
CA ALA A 432 -28.23 16.10 1.95
C ALA A 432 -29.71 16.49 1.99
N GLN A 433 -30.29 16.67 3.18
CA GLN A 433 -31.67 17.13 3.30
C GLN A 433 -31.80 18.58 2.81
N PRO A 434 -32.79 18.92 1.98
CA PRO A 434 -33.08 20.31 1.67
C PRO A 434 -33.36 21.04 2.97
N ALA A 435 -32.76 22.23 3.15
CA ALA A 435 -33.02 23.08 4.31
C ALA A 435 -34.54 23.15 4.51
N LYS A 436 -35.03 22.65 5.65
CA LYS A 436 -36.47 22.68 5.96
C LYS A 436 -36.93 24.10 5.72
N SER A 437 -37.83 24.29 4.75
CA SER A 437 -38.49 25.57 4.56
C SER A 437 -39.05 25.98 5.92
N SER A 438 -38.68 27.17 6.39
CA SER A 438 -39.25 27.74 7.60
C SER A 438 -40.73 28.02 7.32
N SER A 439 -41.58 27.01 7.48
CA SER A 439 -43.02 27.21 7.49
C SER A 439 -43.40 27.79 8.86
N ALA A 440 -43.48 29.11 8.98
CA ALA A 440 -44.41 29.79 9.89
C ALA A 440 -44.27 31.31 9.80
N ALA A 441 -45.17 31.93 9.05
CA ALA A 441 -46.02 33.01 9.55
C ALA A 441 -47.11 33.29 8.51
N ASN A 442 -48.27 32.65 8.65
CA ASN A 442 -49.48 33.16 8.02
C ASN A 442 -49.78 34.52 8.65
N PRO A 443 -50.02 35.59 7.86
CA PRO A 443 -50.57 36.82 8.40
C PRO A 443 -51.99 36.55 8.91
N PRO A 444 -52.42 37.18 10.03
CA PRO A 444 -53.78 37.03 10.48
C PRO A 444 -54.73 37.67 9.46
N THR A 445 -55.73 36.88 9.08
CA THR A 445 -56.92 37.33 8.34
C THR A 445 -57.60 38.46 9.11
N ALA A 446 -57.60 39.66 8.53
CA ALA A 446 -58.49 40.73 8.97
C ALA A 446 -59.91 40.42 8.47
N GLN A 447 -60.82 40.18 9.41
CA GLN A 447 -62.26 40.31 9.20
C GLN A 447 -62.67 41.76 9.49
N ASN A 448 -63.56 42.24 8.62
CA ASN A 448 -64.30 43.52 8.59
C ASN A 448 -63.63 44.70 7.90
#